data_AF-A0A926TGX3-F1
#
_entry.id   AF-A0A926TGX3-F1
#
_cell.length_a   1.000
_cell.length_b   1.000
_cell.length_c   1.000
_cell.angle_alpha   90.00
_cell.angle_beta   90.00
_cell.angle_gamma   90.00
#
_symmetry.space_group_name_H-M   'P 1'
#
loop_
_entity.id
_entity.type
_entity.pdbx_description
1 polymer ?
#
loop_
_entity_poly.entity_id
_entity_poly.type
_entity_poly.pdbx_seq_one_letter_code
_entity_poly.pdbx_strand_id
1 'polypeptide(L)'
;MAYTVYYLVSGGTSAIGVSLCDPIPQGTSLIANTAQVQTATGAPTAGGTVFSPLAPLPSGNSCPNQSNPNGAVIFNLGDLSGASGSNFGFVRFRVRVN
;
A
#
# COMPACT_ATOMS: atom_id res chain seq x y z
N MET A 1 -16.17 -0.01 -1.95
CA MET A 1 -15.28 -0.21 -3.10
C MET A 1 -13.90 -0.68 -2.62
N ALA A 2 -13.13 -1.38 -3.44
CA ALA A 2 -11.79 -1.84 -3.10
C ALA A 2 -10.76 -1.22 -4.04
N TYR A 3 -9.67 -0.72 -3.48
CA TYR A 3 -8.48 -0.29 -4.22
C TYR A 3 -7.42 -1.35 -4.07
N THR A 4 -6.90 -1.82 -5.19
CA THR A 4 -5.85 -2.85 -5.22
C THR A 4 -4.74 -2.38 -6.14
N VAL A 5 -3.51 -2.35 -5.61
CA VAL A 5 -2.31 -2.07 -6.38
C VAL A 5 -1.56 -3.39 -6.54
N TYR A 6 -1.41 -3.84 -7.78
CA TYR A 6 -0.60 -5.00 -8.13
C TYR A 6 0.81 -4.55 -8.50
N TYR A 7 1.80 -5.35 -8.11
CA TYR A 7 3.21 -5.08 -8.42
C TYR A 7 3.91 -6.34 -8.94
N LEU A 8 4.97 -6.12 -9.71
CA LEU A 8 5.88 -7.13 -10.24
C LEU A 8 7.32 -6.58 -10.17
N VAL A 9 8.22 -7.35 -9.58
CA VAL A 9 9.67 -7.14 -9.64
C VAL A 9 10.19 -7.87 -10.87
N SER A 10 10.78 -7.13 -11.80
CA SER A 10 11.31 -7.64 -13.06
C SER A 10 12.84 -7.51 -13.15
N GLY A 11 13.48 -8.32 -14.00
CA GLY A 11 14.94 -8.24 -14.22
C GLY A 11 15.77 -9.20 -13.38
N GLY A 12 15.13 -10.12 -12.64
CA GLY A 12 15.81 -11.16 -11.87
C GLY A 12 16.57 -10.67 -10.64
N THR A 13 16.57 -9.36 -10.39
CA THR A 13 17.21 -8.73 -9.22
C THR A 13 16.15 -8.34 -8.21
N SER A 14 16.44 -8.54 -6.92
CA SER A 14 15.52 -8.14 -5.85
C SER A 14 15.43 -6.61 -5.73
N ALA A 15 14.23 -6.11 -5.45
CA ALA A 15 14.01 -4.71 -5.11
C ALA A 15 14.18 -4.52 -3.60
N ILE A 16 14.90 -3.50 -3.19
CA ILE A 16 15.30 -3.28 -1.79
C ILE A 16 14.51 -2.10 -1.22
N GLY A 17 14.00 -2.25 0.01
CA GLY A 17 13.34 -1.16 0.74
C GLY A 17 12.09 -0.60 0.06
N VAL A 18 11.30 -1.45 -0.60
CA VAL A 18 10.11 -1.03 -1.33
C VAL A 18 9.03 -0.55 -0.35
N SER A 19 8.49 0.63 -0.63
CA SER A 19 7.31 1.17 0.05
C SER A 19 6.34 1.76 -0.96
N LEU A 20 5.05 1.70 -0.63
CA LEU A 20 3.97 2.25 -1.42
C LEU A 20 3.14 3.17 -0.53
N CYS A 21 2.64 4.26 -1.11
CA CYS A 21 1.61 5.08 -0.49
C CYS A 21 0.44 5.26 -1.45
N ASP A 22 -0.77 5.07 -0.92
CA ASP A 22 -2.01 5.30 -1.64
C ASP A 22 -2.87 6.34 -0.89
N PRO A 23 -2.98 7.57 -1.42
CA PRO A 23 -3.87 8.61 -0.86
C PRO A 23 -5.35 8.23 -1.01
N ILE A 24 -6.15 8.45 0.03
CA ILE A 24 -7.59 8.19 -0.04
C ILE A 24 -8.25 9.19 -1.02
N PRO A 25 -8.98 8.72 -2.04
CA PRO A 25 -9.61 9.62 -3.02
C PRO A 25 -10.64 10.55 -2.41
N GLN A 26 -10.76 11.76 -2.97
CA GLN A 26 -11.77 12.72 -2.57
C GLN A 26 -13.18 12.13 -2.72
N GLY A 27 -14.08 12.49 -1.80
CA GLY A 27 -15.46 11.98 -1.79
C GLY A 27 -15.59 10.54 -1.28
N THR A 28 -14.50 9.96 -0.77
CA THR A 28 -14.51 8.63 -0.15
C THR A 28 -13.98 8.66 1.28
N SER A 29 -14.33 7.63 2.05
CA SER A 29 -13.78 7.40 3.39
C SER A 29 -13.31 5.96 3.55
N LEU A 30 -12.14 5.77 4.17
CA LEU A 30 -11.55 4.47 4.38
C LEU A 30 -12.42 3.60 5.29
N ILE A 31 -12.55 2.32 4.95
CA ILE A 31 -13.15 1.30 5.79
C ILE A 31 -12.04 0.69 6.65
N ALA A 32 -12.15 0.85 7.97
CA ALA A 32 -11.17 0.36 8.93
C ALA A 32 -10.92 -1.16 8.79
N ASN A 33 -9.71 -1.60 9.12
CA ASN A 33 -9.30 -3.00 9.15
C ASN A 33 -9.45 -3.76 7.82
N THR A 34 -9.38 -3.05 6.69
CA THR A 34 -9.44 -3.65 5.35
C THR A 34 -8.11 -3.65 4.60
N ALA A 35 -7.08 -2.99 5.17
CA ALA A 35 -5.76 -2.91 4.59
C ALA A 35 -5.05 -4.28 4.66
N GLN A 36 -4.57 -4.75 3.51
CA GLN A 36 -4.02 -6.07 3.32
C GLN A 36 -2.82 -6.03 2.38
N VAL A 37 -1.89 -6.95 2.61
CA VAL A 37 -0.73 -7.20 1.74
C VAL A 37 -0.74 -8.66 1.36
N GLN A 38 -0.44 -8.93 0.09
CA GLN A 38 -0.09 -10.26 -0.38
C GLN A 38 1.28 -10.19 -1.06
N THR A 39 2.15 -11.12 -0.70
CA THR A 39 3.42 -11.38 -1.39
C THR A 39 3.33 -12.77 -2.04
N ALA A 40 3.80 -12.88 -3.27
CA ALA A 40 3.80 -14.11 -4.05
C ALA A 40 2.40 -14.79 -4.09
N THR A 41 2.37 -16.10 -3.88
CA THR A 41 1.17 -16.93 -3.79
C THR A 41 0.63 -17.10 -2.36
N GLY A 42 1.14 -16.33 -1.39
CA GLY A 42 0.66 -16.38 -0.01
C GLY A 42 -0.79 -15.92 0.13
N ALA A 43 -1.44 -16.26 1.24
CA ALA A 43 -2.73 -15.67 1.58
C ALA A 43 -2.53 -14.18 1.95
N PRO A 44 -3.47 -13.28 1.58
CA PRO A 44 -3.41 -11.89 2.03
C PRO A 44 -3.47 -11.80 3.55
N THR A 45 -2.57 -11.03 4.14
CA THR A 45 -2.53 -10.75 5.58
C THR A 45 -2.83 -9.29 5.84
N ALA A 46 -3.20 -8.96 7.08
CA ALA A 46 -3.33 -7.57 7.49
C ALA A 46 -1.98 -6.86 7.35
N GLY A 47 -1.98 -5.67 6.77
CA GLY A 47 -0.77 -4.90 6.56
C GLY A 47 -1.05 -3.48 6.09
N GLY A 48 -0.01 -2.66 6.09
CA GLY A 48 -0.12 -1.23 5.85
C GLY A 48 -0.55 -0.44 7.09
N THR A 49 -0.17 0.83 7.12
CA THR A 49 -0.52 1.79 8.17
C THR A 49 -1.47 2.81 7.59
N VAL A 50 -2.63 2.94 8.23
CA VAL A 50 -3.66 3.91 7.85
C VAL A 50 -3.41 5.22 8.60
N PHE A 51 -3.46 6.32 7.85
CA PHE A 51 -3.39 7.67 8.39
C PHE A 51 -4.71 8.38 8.10
N SER A 52 -5.33 8.93 9.14
CA SER A 52 -6.55 9.74 9.00
C SER A 52 -6.26 11.04 8.25
N PRO A 53 -7.29 11.73 7.70
CA PRO A 53 -7.13 13.07 7.15
C PRO A 53 -6.35 14.00 8.08
N LEU A 54 -5.40 14.74 7.51
CA LEU A 54 -4.53 15.71 8.15
C LEU A 54 -3.59 15.15 9.25
N ALA A 55 -3.57 13.83 9.47
CA ALA A 55 -2.58 13.23 10.35
C ALA A 55 -1.18 13.41 9.76
N PRO A 56 -0.16 13.74 10.58
CA PRO A 56 1.22 13.82 10.11
C PRO A 56 1.67 12.50 9.49
N LEU A 57 2.30 12.57 8.33
CA LEU A 57 2.91 11.41 7.70
C LEU A 57 4.36 11.25 8.18
N PRO A 58 4.88 10.01 8.30
CA PRO A 58 6.27 9.76 8.70
C PRO A 58 7.26 10.39 7.71
N SER A 59 8.36 11.00 8.18
CA SER A 59 9.37 11.56 7.26
C SER A 59 9.92 10.50 6.30
N GLY A 60 10.16 10.88 5.03
CA GLY A 60 10.72 9.99 4.01
C GLY A 60 9.75 8.94 3.45
N ASN A 61 8.44 9.08 3.69
CA ASN A 61 7.44 8.20 3.09
C ASN A 61 7.26 8.40 1.57
N SER A 62 6.60 7.45 0.93
CA SER A 62 6.35 7.44 -0.53
C SER A 62 5.09 8.20 -0.97
N CYS A 63 4.43 8.97 -0.10
CA CYS A 63 3.23 9.72 -0.46
C CYS A 63 3.58 10.98 -1.28
N PRO A 64 2.84 11.24 -2.37
CA PRO A 64 3.12 12.42 -3.22
C PRO A 64 2.72 13.74 -2.54
N ASN A 65 1.73 13.72 -1.63
CA ASN A 65 1.26 14.90 -0.93
C ASN A 65 1.39 14.74 0.59
N GLN A 66 2.36 15.44 1.17
CA GLN A 66 2.68 15.39 2.59
C GLN A 66 1.65 16.09 3.49
N SER A 67 0.73 16.88 2.94
CA SER A 67 -0.36 17.50 3.71
C SER A 67 -1.48 16.53 4.07
N ASN A 68 -1.52 15.33 3.45
CA ASN A 68 -2.46 14.25 3.76
C ASN A 68 -3.94 14.69 3.88
N PRO A 69 -4.51 15.41 2.88
CA PRO A 69 -5.79 16.09 3.05
C PRO A 69 -6.99 15.15 3.28
N ASN A 70 -6.92 13.92 2.75
CA ASN A 70 -8.01 12.94 2.80
C ASN A 70 -7.65 11.65 3.56
N GLY A 71 -6.44 11.57 4.11
CA GLY A 71 -5.90 10.32 4.64
C GLY A 71 -5.10 9.55 3.58
N ALA A 72 -4.35 8.56 4.02
CA ALA A 72 -3.53 7.70 3.17
C ALA A 72 -3.34 6.32 3.82
N VAL A 73 -2.99 5.34 2.99
CA VAL A 73 -2.47 4.05 3.47
C VAL A 73 -1.04 3.90 2.98
N ILE A 74 -0.11 3.66 3.90
CA ILE A 74 1.30 3.43 3.58
C ILE A 74 1.61 1.95 3.81
N PHE A 75 2.15 1.29 2.79
CA PHE A 75 2.58 -0.10 2.85
C PHE A 75 4.10 -0.16 2.76
N ASN A 76 4.74 -0.61 3.84
CA ASN A 76 6.17 -0.93 3.82
C ASN A 76 6.31 -2.40 3.44
N LEU A 77 6.73 -2.66 2.20
CA LEU A 77 6.86 -3.99 1.64
C LEU A 77 8.24 -4.61 1.90
N GLY A 78 9.24 -3.78 2.25
CA GLY A 78 10.59 -4.23 2.51
C GLY A 78 11.28 -4.74 1.24
N ASP A 79 12.09 -5.77 1.39
CA ASP A 79 12.80 -6.36 0.26
C ASP A 79 11.91 -7.37 -0.48
N LEU A 80 11.76 -7.15 -1.78
CA LEU A 80 10.96 -7.99 -2.65
C LEU A 80 11.86 -8.83 -3.54
N SER A 81 11.66 -10.14 -3.50
CA SER A 81 12.44 -11.11 -4.27
C SER A 81 12.32 -10.87 -5.78
N GLY A 82 13.45 -10.92 -6.50
CA GLY A 82 13.46 -10.98 -7.96
C GLY A 82 13.22 -12.38 -8.54
N ALA A 83 13.13 -13.42 -7.70
CA ALA A 83 12.98 -14.80 -8.15
C ALA A 83 11.57 -15.10 -8.66
N SER A 84 11.49 -15.72 -9.84
CA SER A 84 10.23 -16.13 -10.46
C SER A 84 9.34 -16.91 -9.50
N GLY A 85 8.06 -16.55 -9.45
CA GLY A 85 7.08 -17.14 -8.53
C GLY A 85 6.98 -16.46 -7.17
N SER A 86 7.95 -15.60 -6.83
CA SER A 86 7.95 -14.79 -5.60
C SER A 86 8.02 -13.27 -5.84
N ASN A 87 8.09 -12.89 -7.11
CA ASN A 87 8.41 -11.54 -7.56
C ASN A 87 7.18 -10.67 -7.81
N PHE A 88 6.01 -11.01 -7.27
CA PHE A 88 4.77 -10.26 -7.49
C PHE A 88 3.92 -10.25 -6.23
N GLY A 89 2.88 -9.42 -6.23
CA GLY A 89 1.90 -9.39 -5.16
C GLY A 89 0.93 -8.23 -5.32
N PHE A 90 0.23 -7.92 -4.24
CA PHE A 90 -0.61 -6.73 -4.19
C PHE A 90 -0.72 -6.13 -2.80
N VAL A 91 -1.13 -4.87 -2.76
CA VAL A 91 -1.68 -4.23 -1.57
C VAL A 91 -3.12 -3.84 -1.84
N ARG A 92 -3.97 -3.89 -0.81
CA ARG A 92 -5.40 -3.62 -0.96
C ARG A 92 -5.97 -2.97 0.27
N PHE A 93 -6.91 -2.06 0.08
CA PHE A 93 -7.79 -1.56 1.14
C PHE A 93 -9.16 -1.24 0.55
N ARG A 94 -10.14 -0.93 1.40
CA ARG A 94 -11.50 -0.58 0.98
C ARG A 94 -11.87 0.82 1.44
N VAL A 95 -12.70 1.47 0.63
CA VAL A 95 -13.37 2.72 0.97
C VAL A 95 -14.88 2.59 0.78
N ARG A 96 -15.62 3.54 1.31
CA ARG A 96 -17.01 3.85 0.92
C ARG A 96 -17.06 5.23 0.28
N VAL A 97 -18.02 5.44 -0.62
CA VAL A 97 -18.36 6.76 -1.15
C VAL A 97 -19.18 7.49 -0.08
N ASN A 98 -18.96 8.79 0.08
CA ASN A 98 -19.69 9.64 1.01
C ASN A 98 -21.03 10.11 0.43
#